data_AF-A0A955WIH3-F1
#
_entry.id   AF-A0A955WIH3-F1
#
_cell.length_a   1.000
_cell.length_b   1.000
_cell.length_c   1.000
_cell.angle_alpha   90.00
_cell.angle_beta   90.00
_cell.angle_gamma   90.00
#
_symmetry.space_group_name_H-M   'P 1'
#
loop_
_entity.id
_entity.type
_entity.pdbx_description
1 polymer ?
#
loop_
_entity_poly.entity_id
_entity_poly.type
_entity_poly.pdbx_seq_one_letter_code
_entity_poly.pdbx_strand_id
1 'polypeptide(L)'
;MLLRFPTELLEDRDLRQQAREDFRWKCRVPVLRQFGAAAEDLGVFVAECAACRSKTARLHPFADLDADLAFAELEAELRTRAGPGYGWRPETCPACGAPSPRPVSALFARHLPEVGHDLQIELTCGAGRVLEMQLALMDRRGVATAIERPQDEVSVPAAFGAPLSLRAFWRAFISAHLYEDGLALHPVQPGYWLGLRPFTDDPRTAKAMFDAFGPWIEALREREGGHDAVCFLADRDEEGIEMPFDDRYEAWLGGFAGDIQQALLEPFVVADSDHFVRALAAEGRRQGLQVVRDSNDETLFVRFRGGALDLRLNLGPVFFRTLHAGFTFHRGLRRFFARELAALAEAARLVPALREMLPRHAIQVHRGQFVEVLDDAGHRCSLADMVRLATTYDVRTDAGRAGLRSAVIPP
;
A
#
# COMPACT_ATOMS: atom_id res chain seq x y z
N MET A 1 10.31 -12.32 -7.13
CA MET A 1 10.34 -12.78 -8.53
C MET A 1 11.13 -11.76 -9.34
N LEU A 2 12.38 -12.04 -9.70
CA LEU A 2 13.19 -11.15 -10.54
C LEU A 2 12.63 -11.20 -11.97
N LEU A 3 12.01 -10.10 -12.40
CA LEU A 3 11.61 -9.94 -13.79
C LEU A 3 12.89 -9.96 -14.65
N ARG A 4 13.06 -11.02 -15.46
CA ARG A 4 14.10 -11.07 -16.49
C ARG A 4 13.59 -10.30 -17.70
N PHE A 5 14.04 -9.07 -17.84
CA PHE A 5 13.77 -8.26 -19.02
C PHE A 5 14.76 -8.61 -20.13
N PRO A 6 14.35 -8.56 -21.41
CA PRO A 6 15.25 -8.77 -22.52
C PRO A 6 16.33 -7.68 -22.55
N THR A 7 17.59 -8.10 -22.47
CA THR A 7 18.79 -7.28 -22.74
C THR A 7 19.00 -7.17 -24.24
N GLU A 8 18.17 -6.40 -24.94
CA GLU A 8 18.46 -5.99 -26.31
C GLU A 8 18.93 -4.53 -26.33
N LEU A 9 20.10 -4.31 -26.94
CA LEU A 9 20.69 -2.99 -27.16
C LEU A 9 19.90 -2.29 -28.28
N LEU A 10 19.29 -1.16 -27.96
CA LEU A 10 18.60 -0.31 -28.93
C LEU A 10 19.52 0.89 -29.29
N GLU A 11 19.69 1.18 -30.58
CA GLU A 11 20.50 2.30 -31.10
C GLU A 11 19.59 3.29 -31.86
N ASP A 12 19.25 4.46 -31.29
CA ASP A 12 18.91 5.70 -32.08
C ASP A 12 18.69 6.97 -31.21
N ARG A 13 18.45 8.11 -31.88
CA ARG A 13 18.21 9.46 -31.33
C ARG A 13 17.05 9.62 -30.34
N ASP A 14 16.16 8.63 -30.21
CA ASP A 14 14.93 8.73 -29.40
C ASP A 14 14.86 7.75 -28.21
N LEU A 15 16.03 7.23 -27.79
CA LEU A 15 16.10 6.20 -26.73
C LEU A 15 15.52 6.62 -25.36
N ARG A 16 15.39 7.92 -25.07
CA ARG A 16 14.70 8.35 -23.82
C ARG A 16 13.20 8.09 -23.92
N GLN A 17 12.59 8.49 -25.04
CA GLN A 17 11.19 8.20 -25.30
C GLN A 17 10.97 6.69 -25.41
N GLN A 18 11.85 5.96 -26.10
CA GLN A 18 11.74 4.51 -26.21
C GLN A 18 11.93 3.82 -24.86
N ALA A 19 12.91 4.21 -24.02
CA ALA A 19 13.07 3.67 -22.68
C ALA A 19 11.87 3.99 -21.78
N ARG A 20 11.27 5.17 -21.92
CA ARG A 20 10.03 5.55 -21.23
C ARG A 20 8.86 4.68 -21.68
N GLU A 21 8.68 4.48 -22.98
CA GLU A 21 7.61 3.66 -23.54
C GLU A 21 7.79 2.18 -23.20
N ASP A 22 9.01 1.66 -23.26
CA ASP A 22 9.34 0.29 -22.87
C ASP A 22 9.16 0.08 -21.37
N PHE A 23 9.63 1.01 -20.54
CA PHE A 23 9.36 0.96 -19.11
C PHE A 23 7.85 0.99 -18.83
N ARG A 24 7.11 1.85 -19.51
CA ARG A 24 5.66 1.95 -19.36
C ARG A 24 4.94 0.66 -19.77
N TRP A 25 5.11 0.22 -21.02
CA TRP A 25 4.31 -0.84 -21.62
C TRP A 25 4.84 -2.25 -21.39
N LYS A 26 6.15 -2.42 -21.32
CA LYS A 26 6.78 -3.74 -21.12
C LYS A 26 7.04 -4.04 -19.64
N CYS A 27 7.14 -3.02 -18.78
CA CYS A 27 7.43 -3.22 -17.36
C CYS A 27 6.24 -2.83 -16.47
N ARG A 28 5.84 -1.55 -16.48
CA ARG A 28 4.94 -0.99 -15.47
C ARG A 28 3.50 -1.43 -15.63
N VAL A 29 2.92 -1.31 -16.83
CA VAL A 29 1.54 -1.71 -17.10
C VAL A 29 1.30 -3.20 -16.79
N PRO A 30 2.18 -4.14 -17.20
CA PRO A 30 2.05 -5.55 -16.79
C PRO A 30 2.05 -5.73 -15.27
N VAL A 31 2.94 -5.06 -14.54
CA VAL A 31 2.99 -5.11 -13.07
C VAL A 31 1.69 -4.57 -12.47
N LEU A 32 1.19 -3.42 -12.93
CA LEU A 32 -0.08 -2.86 -12.45
C LEU A 32 -1.25 -3.79 -12.71
N ARG A 33 -1.31 -4.45 -13.87
CA ARG A 33 -2.35 -5.43 -14.20
C ARG A 33 -2.26 -6.68 -13.32
N GLN A 34 -1.06 -7.15 -13.03
CA GLN A 34 -0.83 -8.35 -12.24
C GLN A 34 -1.00 -8.12 -10.74
N PHE A 35 -0.46 -7.01 -10.22
CA PHE A 35 -0.32 -6.76 -8.78
C PHE A 35 -1.25 -5.65 -8.25
N GLY A 36 -1.75 -4.74 -9.11
CA GLY A 36 -2.67 -3.65 -8.72
C GLY A 36 -2.15 -2.79 -7.57
N ALA A 37 -2.92 -2.65 -6.48
CA ALA A 37 -2.56 -1.97 -5.23
C ALA A 37 -1.28 -2.48 -4.57
N ALA A 38 -0.86 -3.72 -4.85
CA ALA A 38 0.41 -4.28 -4.40
C ALA A 38 1.58 -3.96 -5.34
N ALA A 39 1.34 -3.25 -6.44
CA ALA A 39 2.41 -2.75 -7.29
C ALA A 39 3.20 -1.67 -6.53
N GLU A 40 4.38 -2.06 -6.09
CA GLU A 40 5.29 -1.18 -5.38
C GLU A 40 5.90 -0.11 -6.31
N ASP A 41 6.76 0.69 -5.71
CA ASP A 41 7.63 1.64 -6.37
C ASP A 41 8.54 0.91 -7.35
N LEU A 42 8.47 1.29 -8.63
CA LEU A 42 9.40 0.82 -9.65
C LEU A 42 10.11 2.01 -10.27
N GLY A 43 11.25 1.73 -10.87
CA GLY A 43 11.87 2.72 -11.73
C GLY A 43 12.93 2.13 -12.62
N VAL A 44 13.48 3.01 -13.45
CA VAL A 44 14.57 2.70 -14.35
C VAL A 44 15.57 3.84 -14.31
N PHE A 45 16.85 3.52 -14.18
CA PHE A 45 17.93 4.46 -14.48
C PHE A 45 18.44 4.21 -15.89
N VAL A 46 18.72 5.29 -16.62
CA VAL A 46 19.35 5.25 -17.93
C VAL A 46 20.69 5.97 -17.88
N ALA A 47 21.76 5.28 -18.26
CA ALA A 47 23.11 5.83 -18.39
C ALA A 47 23.57 5.79 -19.85
N GLU A 48 24.42 6.74 -20.24
CA GLU A 48 24.96 6.89 -21.59
C GLU A 48 26.49 6.91 -21.56
N CYS A 49 27.12 6.12 -22.43
CA CYS A 49 28.57 6.10 -22.59
C CYS A 49 29.05 7.39 -23.28
N ALA A 50 30.04 8.08 -22.70
CA ALA A 50 30.61 9.27 -23.30
C ALA A 50 31.39 8.98 -24.59
N ALA A 51 31.97 7.77 -24.74
CA ALA A 51 32.81 7.40 -25.88
C ALA A 51 31.99 6.92 -27.09
N CYS A 52 31.11 5.94 -26.90
CA CYS A 52 30.33 5.34 -28.00
C CYS A 52 28.85 5.76 -28.04
N ARG A 53 28.38 6.57 -27.09
CA ARG A 53 26.98 7.03 -26.98
C ARG A 53 25.94 5.92 -26.73
N SER A 54 26.36 4.66 -26.58
CA SER A 54 25.49 3.54 -26.20
C SER A 54 24.84 3.81 -24.84
N LYS A 55 23.57 3.43 -24.71
CA LYS A 55 22.78 3.59 -23.49
C LYS A 55 22.56 2.25 -22.80
N THR A 56 22.50 2.30 -21.48
CA THR A 56 22.25 1.15 -20.61
C THR A 56 21.20 1.51 -19.58
N ALA A 57 20.40 0.54 -19.17
CA ALA A 57 19.35 0.76 -18.19
C ALA A 57 19.40 -0.27 -17.06
N ARG A 58 19.05 0.16 -15.85
CA ARG A 58 18.82 -0.72 -14.69
C ARG A 58 17.43 -0.51 -14.14
N LEU A 59 16.74 -1.61 -13.90
CA LEU A 59 15.41 -1.62 -13.31
C LEU A 59 15.47 -1.73 -11.80
N HIS A 60 14.47 -1.14 -11.15
CA HIS A 60 14.26 -1.12 -9.70
C HIS A 60 15.41 -0.52 -8.87
N PRO A 61 15.95 0.66 -9.23
CA PRO A 61 16.97 1.29 -8.41
C PRO A 61 16.41 2.04 -7.18
N PHE A 62 15.09 1.99 -6.98
CA PHE A 62 14.35 2.71 -5.94
C PHE A 62 13.53 1.75 -5.03
N ALA A 63 13.87 0.46 -4.99
CA ALA A 63 13.04 -0.57 -4.37
C ALA A 63 12.89 -0.43 -2.83
N ASP A 64 13.73 0.37 -2.19
CA ASP A 64 13.82 0.60 -0.74
C ASP A 64 13.37 2.01 -0.32
N LEU A 65 12.73 2.78 -1.21
CA LEU A 65 12.14 4.06 -0.84
C LEU A 65 11.02 3.85 0.19
N ASP A 66 11.02 4.69 1.22
CA ASP A 66 9.90 4.74 2.13
C ASP A 66 8.64 5.18 1.37
N ALA A 67 7.57 4.40 1.51
CA ALA A 67 6.29 4.70 0.90
C ALA A 67 5.65 5.92 1.55
N ASP A 68 5.99 6.24 2.80
CA ASP A 68 5.36 7.30 3.60
C ASP A 68 6.10 8.64 3.61
N LEU A 69 7.02 8.83 2.67
CA LEU A 69 7.65 10.13 2.43
C LEU A 69 6.63 11.18 2.00
N ALA A 70 6.78 12.39 2.56
CA ALA A 70 6.18 13.60 2.00
C ALA A 70 6.67 13.81 0.56
N PHE A 71 5.94 14.56 -0.27
CA PHE A 71 6.33 14.81 -1.65
C PHE A 71 7.69 15.50 -1.76
N ALA A 72 7.97 16.50 -0.93
CA ALA A 72 9.26 17.19 -0.91
C ALA A 72 10.42 16.25 -0.54
N GLU A 73 10.19 15.34 0.41
CA GLU A 73 11.16 14.32 0.83
C GLU A 73 11.40 13.28 -0.28
N LEU A 74 10.33 12.79 -0.91
CA LEU A 74 10.41 11.89 -2.06
C LEU A 74 11.22 12.53 -3.19
N GLU A 75 10.96 13.80 -3.51
CA GLU A 75 11.72 14.52 -4.53
C GLU A 75 13.21 14.63 -4.16
N ALA A 76 13.52 15.00 -2.92
CA ALA A 76 14.91 15.10 -2.46
C ALA A 76 15.64 13.75 -2.54
N GLU A 77 14.97 12.67 -2.14
CA GLU A 77 15.52 11.32 -2.17
C GLU A 77 15.73 10.82 -3.60
N LEU A 78 14.76 11.05 -4.49
CA LEU A 78 14.89 10.73 -5.91
C LEU A 78 16.02 11.51 -6.58
N ARG A 79 16.19 12.80 -6.26
CA ARG A 79 17.31 13.62 -6.75
C ARG A 79 18.66 13.13 -6.24
N THR A 80 18.73 12.76 -4.96
CA THR A 80 19.94 12.22 -4.32
C THR A 80 20.34 10.90 -4.97
N ARG A 81 19.39 9.99 -5.14
CA ARG A 81 19.58 8.70 -5.80
C ARG A 81 19.84 8.81 -7.30
N ALA A 82 19.36 9.85 -7.98
CA ALA A 82 19.75 10.12 -9.37
C ALA A 82 21.12 10.80 -9.49
N GLY A 83 21.65 11.29 -8.38
CA GLY A 83 22.92 11.99 -8.29
C GLY A 83 24.16 11.08 -8.37
N PRO A 84 25.35 11.70 -8.48
CA PRO A 84 26.62 11.00 -8.69
C PRO A 84 27.14 10.19 -7.51
N GLY A 85 26.67 10.47 -6.29
CA GLY A 85 27.13 9.78 -5.08
C GLY A 85 26.36 8.51 -4.74
N TYR A 86 25.14 8.33 -5.27
CA TYR A 86 24.23 7.25 -4.88
C TYR A 86 23.58 6.52 -6.06
N GLY A 87 23.49 7.15 -7.23
CA GLY A 87 22.85 6.54 -8.39
C GLY A 87 23.63 5.38 -8.96
N TRP A 88 22.91 4.31 -9.29
CA TRP A 88 23.51 3.19 -9.99
C TRP A 88 24.15 3.66 -11.30
N ARG A 89 25.39 3.22 -11.50
CA ARG A 89 26.14 3.38 -12.75
C ARG A 89 26.85 2.07 -13.05
N PRO A 90 26.84 1.59 -14.29
CA PRO A 90 27.74 0.51 -14.66
C PRO A 90 29.19 1.03 -14.55
N GLU A 91 30.11 0.17 -14.10
CA GLU A 91 31.53 0.55 -13.99
C GLU A 91 32.15 0.81 -15.36
N THR A 92 31.71 0.04 -16.37
CA THR A 92 32.15 0.14 -17.76
C THR A 92 30.96 0.06 -18.70
N CYS A 93 31.12 0.63 -19.89
CA CYS A 93 30.16 0.52 -20.98
C CYS A 93 30.11 -0.93 -21.47
N PRO A 94 28.95 -1.62 -21.42
CA PRO A 94 28.83 -2.99 -21.94
C PRO A 94 29.14 -3.13 -23.43
N ALA A 95 29.02 -2.04 -24.22
CA ALA A 95 29.27 -2.07 -25.65
C ALA A 95 30.75 -1.87 -26.04
N CYS A 96 31.48 -0.97 -25.36
CA CYS A 96 32.85 -0.60 -25.76
C CYS A 96 33.89 -0.64 -24.64
N GLY A 97 33.52 -1.03 -23.41
CA GLY A 97 34.42 -1.11 -22.26
C GLY A 97 34.84 0.24 -21.66
N ALA A 98 34.45 1.37 -22.25
CA ALA A 98 34.81 2.69 -21.71
C ALA A 98 34.27 2.89 -20.28
N PRO A 99 35.05 3.49 -19.36
CA PRO A 99 34.67 3.59 -17.96
C PRO A 99 33.53 4.60 -17.73
N SER A 100 32.78 4.36 -16.66
CA SER A 100 31.84 5.29 -16.03
C SER A 100 30.83 5.97 -16.98
N PRO A 101 29.93 5.21 -17.64
CA PRO A 101 28.75 5.78 -18.29
C PRO A 101 28.00 6.76 -17.38
N ARG A 102 27.55 7.88 -17.95
CA ARG A 102 26.96 9.00 -17.21
C ARG A 102 25.45 8.85 -17.13
N PRO A 103 24.80 9.10 -15.99
CA PRO A 103 23.34 9.08 -15.91
C PRO A 103 22.76 10.19 -16.79
N VAL A 104 21.73 9.86 -17.56
CA VAL A 104 21.04 10.79 -18.47
C VAL A 104 19.55 10.92 -18.17
N SER A 105 18.93 9.90 -17.58
CA SER A 105 17.53 9.95 -17.15
C SER A 105 17.28 8.95 -16.02
N ALA A 106 16.30 9.24 -15.19
CA ALA A 106 15.68 8.28 -14.29
C ALA A 106 14.16 8.39 -14.43
N LEU A 107 13.46 7.26 -14.43
CA LEU A 107 12.01 7.25 -14.31
C LEU A 107 11.64 6.50 -13.04
N PHE A 108 10.73 7.08 -12.28
CA PHE A 108 10.15 6.51 -11.09
C PHE A 108 8.64 6.43 -11.27
N ALA A 109 8.04 5.35 -10.79
CA ALA A 109 6.62 5.09 -10.86
C ALA A 109 6.12 4.56 -9.52
N ARG A 110 5.16 5.26 -8.91
CA ARG A 110 4.50 4.88 -7.66
C ARG A 110 3.01 4.70 -7.90
N HIS A 111 2.49 3.54 -7.54
CA HIS A 111 1.05 3.28 -7.67
C HIS A 111 0.30 3.94 -6.52
N LEU A 112 -0.76 4.66 -6.87
CA LEU A 112 -1.69 5.31 -5.93
C LEU A 112 -3.00 4.53 -5.92
N PRO A 113 -3.14 3.52 -5.05
CA PRO A 113 -4.30 2.61 -5.06
C PRO A 113 -5.61 3.32 -4.74
N GLU A 114 -5.58 4.40 -3.98
CA GLU A 114 -6.74 5.22 -3.58
C GLU A 114 -7.49 5.77 -4.80
N VAL A 115 -6.75 6.14 -5.85
CA VAL A 115 -7.29 6.67 -7.11
C VAL A 115 -7.09 5.73 -8.30
N GLY A 116 -6.40 4.60 -8.11
CA GLY A 116 -6.10 3.64 -9.16
C GLY A 116 -5.19 4.15 -10.28
N HIS A 117 -4.41 5.21 -10.02
CA HIS A 117 -3.45 5.81 -10.94
C HIS A 117 -2.01 5.45 -10.57
N ASP A 118 -1.07 5.79 -11.44
CA ASP A 118 0.35 5.63 -11.24
C ASP A 118 1.06 6.97 -11.41
N LEU A 119 1.65 7.48 -10.33
CA LEU A 119 2.46 8.69 -10.36
C LEU A 119 3.79 8.38 -11.05
N GLN A 120 4.02 9.00 -12.19
CA GLN A 120 5.27 8.92 -12.95
C GLN A 120 6.09 10.18 -12.74
N ILE A 121 7.34 10.00 -12.33
CA ILE A 121 8.32 11.07 -12.11
C ILE A 121 9.51 10.79 -13.03
N GLU A 122 9.71 11.65 -14.02
CA GLU A 122 10.86 11.61 -14.92
C GLU A 122 11.90 12.66 -14.51
N LEU A 123 13.13 12.21 -14.30
CA LEU A 123 14.28 13.03 -13.93
C LEU A 123 15.25 13.12 -15.11
N THR A 124 15.43 14.31 -15.68
CA THR A 124 16.49 14.53 -16.68
C THR A 124 17.80 14.83 -15.95
N CYS A 125 18.84 14.03 -16.23
CA CYS A 125 20.14 14.16 -15.58
C CYS A 125 21.19 14.75 -16.54
N GLY A 126 22.08 15.59 -16.01
CA GLY A 126 23.19 16.16 -16.77
C GLY A 126 24.21 16.84 -15.86
N ALA A 127 25.48 16.83 -16.26
CA ALA A 127 26.58 17.41 -15.50
C ALA A 127 26.64 16.96 -14.02
N GLY A 128 26.26 15.71 -13.73
CA GLY A 128 26.27 15.17 -12.37
C GLY A 128 25.17 15.71 -11.46
N ARG A 129 24.08 16.25 -11.99
CA ARG A 129 22.89 16.65 -11.22
C ARG A 129 21.60 16.39 -11.99
N VAL A 130 20.47 16.46 -11.30
CA VAL A 130 19.15 16.53 -11.91
C VAL A 130 18.92 17.94 -12.44
N LEU A 131 18.63 18.05 -13.74
CA LEU A 131 18.36 19.31 -14.42
C LEU A 131 16.87 19.65 -14.42
N GLU A 132 16.02 18.64 -14.57
CA GLU A 132 14.56 18.80 -14.70
C GLU A 132 13.85 17.60 -14.06
N MET A 133 12.66 17.87 -13.52
CA MET A 133 11.72 16.86 -13.03
C MET A 133 10.37 17.10 -13.68
N GLN A 134 9.82 16.07 -14.32
CA GLN A 134 8.49 16.09 -14.93
C GLN A 134 7.58 15.09 -14.22
N LEU A 135 6.33 15.47 -14.00
CA LEU A 135 5.32 14.68 -13.32
C LEU A 135 4.19 14.33 -14.27
N ALA A 136 3.70 13.09 -14.19
CA ALA A 136 2.51 12.66 -14.90
C ALA A 136 1.71 11.66 -14.06
N LEU A 137 0.40 11.64 -14.22
CA LEU A 137 -0.45 10.56 -13.73
C LEU A 137 -0.80 9.64 -14.89
N MET A 138 -0.55 8.35 -14.71
CA MET A 138 -0.92 7.32 -15.68
C MET A 138 -2.12 6.53 -15.18
N ASP A 139 -3.14 6.38 -16.02
CA ASP A 139 -4.30 5.55 -15.74
C ASP A 139 -4.00 4.04 -15.95
N ARG A 140 -4.96 3.18 -15.63
CA ARG A 140 -4.83 1.72 -15.83
C ARG A 140 -4.73 1.30 -17.29
N ARG A 141 -5.10 2.17 -18.23
CA ARG A 141 -5.00 1.93 -19.67
C ARG A 141 -3.60 2.26 -20.19
N GLY A 142 -2.77 2.93 -19.39
CA GLY A 142 -1.42 3.38 -19.74
C GLY A 142 -1.37 4.78 -20.34
N VAL A 143 -2.48 5.52 -20.30
CA VAL A 143 -2.55 6.91 -20.76
C VAL A 143 -1.99 7.79 -19.66
N ALA A 144 -0.95 8.55 -19.96
CA ALA A 144 -0.29 9.44 -19.02
C ALA A 144 -0.61 10.91 -19.33
N THR A 145 -1.06 11.64 -18.32
CA THR A 145 -1.35 13.08 -18.40
C THR A 145 -0.36 13.83 -17.53
N ALA A 146 0.32 14.83 -18.10
CA ALA A 146 1.21 15.70 -17.35
C ALA A 146 0.43 16.48 -16.29
N ILE A 147 1.04 16.65 -15.12
CA ILE A 147 0.44 17.37 -14.00
C ILE A 147 1.41 18.43 -13.47
N GLU A 148 0.85 19.47 -12.85
CA GLU A 148 1.64 20.48 -12.19
C GLU A 148 2.28 19.93 -10.91
N ARG A 149 3.45 20.47 -10.57
CA ARG A 149 4.14 20.13 -9.32
C ARG A 149 3.39 20.77 -8.15
N PRO A 150 2.95 19.99 -7.15
CA PRO A 150 2.33 20.56 -5.96
C PRO A 150 3.35 21.43 -5.21
N GLN A 151 2.86 22.51 -4.60
CA GLN A 151 3.70 23.49 -3.91
C GLN A 151 4.02 23.06 -2.47
N ASP A 152 3.12 22.29 -1.88
CA ASP A 152 3.13 21.83 -0.51
C ASP A 152 2.31 20.53 -0.38
N GLU A 153 2.30 19.94 0.82
CA GLU A 153 1.53 18.71 1.06
C GLU A 153 0.01 18.93 0.96
N VAL A 154 -0.50 20.13 1.24
CA VAL A 154 -1.94 20.42 1.16
C VAL A 154 -2.44 20.36 -0.29
N SER A 155 -1.62 20.77 -1.25
CA SER A 155 -1.93 20.74 -2.68
C SER A 155 -1.70 19.37 -3.35
N VAL A 156 -1.06 18.41 -2.67
CA VAL A 156 -0.79 17.07 -3.22
C VAL A 156 -2.08 16.32 -3.60
N PRO A 157 -3.13 16.22 -2.76
CA PRO A 157 -4.36 15.54 -3.15
C PRO A 157 -5.05 16.18 -4.36
N ALA A 158 -4.99 17.50 -4.53
CA ALA A 158 -5.54 18.17 -5.70
C ALA A 158 -4.79 17.80 -6.99
N ALA A 159 -3.46 17.66 -6.91
CA ALA A 159 -2.63 17.29 -8.05
C ALA A 159 -2.69 15.79 -8.39
N PHE A 160 -2.67 14.92 -7.37
CA PHE A 160 -2.51 13.47 -7.56
C PHE A 160 -3.81 12.68 -7.35
N GLY A 161 -4.85 13.34 -6.81
CA GLY A 161 -6.13 12.74 -6.41
C GLY A 161 -6.09 12.06 -5.04
N ALA A 162 -4.92 11.93 -4.41
CA ALA A 162 -4.74 11.35 -3.07
C ALA A 162 -3.42 11.85 -2.45
N PRO A 163 -3.28 11.84 -1.10
CA PRO A 163 -2.01 12.16 -0.46
C PRO A 163 -0.94 11.08 -0.72
N LEU A 164 0.31 11.51 -0.90
CA LEU A 164 1.45 10.58 -0.95
C LEU A 164 1.85 10.03 0.42
N SER A 165 1.65 10.80 1.47
CA SER A 165 1.82 10.40 2.86
C SER A 165 0.68 11.03 3.64
N LEU A 166 -0.22 10.21 4.16
CA LEU A 166 -1.34 10.74 4.94
C LEU A 166 -0.85 11.35 6.25
N ARG A 167 0.25 10.87 6.81
CA ARG A 167 0.91 11.46 7.98
C ARG A 167 1.49 12.84 7.67
N ALA A 168 2.17 13.01 6.53
CA ALA A 168 2.65 14.31 6.10
C ALA A 168 1.49 15.28 5.81
N PHE A 169 0.44 14.77 5.15
CA PHE A 169 -0.77 15.53 4.89
C PHE A 169 -1.46 15.99 6.17
N TRP A 170 -1.58 15.12 7.19
CA TRP A 170 -2.12 15.48 8.51
C TRP A 170 -1.37 16.65 9.14
N ARG A 171 -0.02 16.64 9.13
CA ARG A 171 0.78 17.74 9.67
C ARG A 171 0.50 19.05 8.94
N ALA A 172 0.39 19.01 7.62
CA ALA A 172 0.10 20.18 6.80
C ALA A 172 -1.34 20.68 6.98
N PHE A 173 -2.30 19.76 7.06
CA PHE A 173 -3.71 20.03 7.32
C PHE A 173 -3.89 20.71 8.69
N ILE A 174 -3.30 20.17 9.75
CA ILE A 174 -3.35 20.80 11.08
C ILE A 174 -2.72 22.20 11.02
N SER A 175 -1.54 22.34 10.41
CA SER A 175 -0.87 23.65 10.30
C SER A 175 -1.72 24.69 9.56
N ALA A 176 -2.44 24.28 8.52
CA ALA A 176 -3.26 25.17 7.69
C ALA A 176 -4.54 25.63 8.41
N HIS A 177 -5.12 24.77 9.25
CA HIS A 177 -6.44 24.98 9.85
C HIS A 177 -6.40 25.22 11.37
N LEU A 178 -5.21 25.33 11.97
CA LEU A 178 -5.01 25.50 13.41
C LEU A 178 -5.75 26.71 14.00
N TYR A 179 -5.82 27.81 13.24
CA TYR A 179 -6.35 29.10 13.68
C TYR A 179 -7.69 29.45 13.04
N GLU A 180 -8.38 28.48 12.44
CA GLU A 180 -9.70 28.72 11.88
C GLU A 180 -10.77 28.68 12.97
N ASP A 181 -11.81 29.50 12.84
CA ASP A 181 -12.89 29.59 13.83
C ASP A 181 -13.92 28.45 13.71
N GLY A 182 -13.63 27.42 12.90
CA GLY A 182 -14.60 26.40 12.50
C GLY A 182 -13.99 25.01 12.34
N LEU A 183 -14.87 24.03 12.16
CA LEU A 183 -14.48 22.67 11.85
C LEU A 183 -13.88 22.61 10.44
N ALA A 184 -12.64 22.14 10.33
CA ALA A 184 -12.02 21.84 9.05
C ALA A 184 -12.21 20.36 8.71
N LEU A 185 -12.57 20.08 7.46
CA LEU A 185 -12.79 18.74 6.95
C LEU A 185 -12.14 18.57 5.58
N HIS A 186 -11.54 17.42 5.32
CA HIS A 186 -10.90 17.12 4.05
C HIS A 186 -11.14 15.68 3.59
N PRO A 187 -11.65 15.45 2.36
CA PRO A 187 -11.78 14.11 1.81
C PRO A 187 -10.42 13.56 1.42
N VAL A 188 -10.05 12.38 1.91
CA VAL A 188 -8.77 11.73 1.60
C VAL A 188 -8.94 10.75 0.43
N GLN A 189 -9.99 9.94 0.52
CA GLN A 189 -10.39 8.92 -0.44
C GLN A 189 -11.87 8.60 -0.20
N PRO A 190 -12.54 7.85 -1.11
CA PRO A 190 -13.91 7.42 -0.86
C PRO A 190 -14.05 6.71 0.50
N GLY A 191 -14.97 7.20 1.32
CA GLY A 191 -15.23 6.70 2.67
C GLY A 191 -14.18 7.05 3.72
N TYR A 192 -13.32 8.05 3.51
CA TYR A 192 -12.31 8.48 4.47
C TYR A 192 -12.14 9.99 4.46
N TRP A 193 -12.40 10.63 5.61
CA TRP A 193 -12.27 12.07 5.81
C TRP A 193 -11.38 12.37 7.00
N LEU A 194 -10.56 13.41 6.88
CA LEU A 194 -9.91 14.03 8.03
C LEU A 194 -10.80 15.13 8.57
N GLY A 195 -10.82 15.28 9.88
CA GLY A 195 -11.40 16.41 10.56
C GLY A 195 -10.48 16.99 11.59
N LEU A 196 -10.52 18.30 11.74
CA LEU A 196 -9.84 19.03 12.79
C LEU A 196 -10.86 19.94 13.46
N ARG A 197 -11.03 19.73 14.76
CA ARG A 197 -11.67 20.72 15.62
C ARG A 197 -10.59 21.54 16.33
N PRO A 198 -10.49 22.85 16.05
CA PRO A 198 -9.64 23.75 16.81
C PRO A 198 -10.21 23.95 18.22
N PHE A 199 -9.33 24.21 19.19
CA PHE A 199 -9.77 24.50 20.55
C PHE A 199 -10.47 25.85 20.64
N THR A 200 -11.49 25.88 21.49
CA THR A 200 -12.16 27.10 21.91
C THR A 200 -12.46 27.01 23.40
N ASP A 201 -12.16 28.08 24.11
CA ASP A 201 -12.50 28.27 25.52
C ASP A 201 -13.94 28.74 25.72
N ASP A 202 -14.66 29.08 24.64
CA ASP A 202 -16.08 29.45 24.66
C ASP A 202 -16.97 28.20 24.49
N PRO A 203 -17.73 27.79 25.53
CA PRO A 203 -18.65 26.65 25.46
C PRO A 203 -19.73 26.80 24.38
N ARG A 204 -20.09 28.04 24.00
CA ARG A 204 -21.07 28.28 22.93
C ARG A 204 -20.50 27.97 21.56
N THR A 205 -19.24 28.35 21.32
CA THR A 205 -18.51 28.04 20.10
C THR A 205 -18.25 26.54 19.99
N ALA A 206 -17.82 25.89 21.07
CA ALA A 206 -17.65 24.44 21.12
C ALA A 206 -18.97 23.71 20.79
N LYS A 207 -20.08 24.14 21.39
CA LYS A 207 -21.41 23.58 21.10
C LYS A 207 -21.82 23.84 19.65
N ALA A 208 -21.61 25.04 19.12
CA ALA A 208 -21.97 25.38 17.75
C ALA A 208 -21.20 24.53 16.71
N MET A 209 -19.93 24.25 16.96
CA MET A 209 -19.13 23.34 16.13
C MET A 209 -19.70 21.91 16.13
N PHE A 210 -20.10 21.38 17.29
CA PHE A 210 -20.75 20.07 17.40
C PHE A 210 -22.13 20.04 16.75
N ASP A 211 -22.94 21.08 16.96
CA ASP A 211 -24.26 21.22 16.35
C ASP A 211 -24.18 21.27 14.82
N ALA A 212 -23.08 21.81 14.26
CA ALA A 212 -22.82 21.81 12.82
C ALA A 212 -22.28 20.46 12.31
N PHE A 213 -21.53 19.73 13.14
CA PHE A 213 -20.91 18.47 12.78
C PHE A 213 -21.92 17.32 12.59
N GLY A 214 -22.90 17.19 13.49
CA GLY A 214 -23.91 16.13 13.43
C GLY A 214 -24.69 16.12 12.10
N PRO A 215 -25.32 17.23 11.69
CA PRO A 215 -26.01 17.35 10.41
C PRO A 215 -25.09 17.11 9.21
N TRP A 216 -23.80 17.50 9.30
CA TRP A 216 -22.84 17.23 8.23
C TRP A 216 -22.55 15.73 8.08
N ILE A 217 -22.31 15.01 9.19
CA ILE A 217 -22.15 13.54 9.16
C ILE A 217 -23.41 12.89 8.61
N GLU A 218 -24.59 13.28 9.06
CA GLU A 218 -25.84 12.67 8.58
C GLU A 218 -26.05 12.95 7.08
N ALA A 219 -25.80 14.18 6.62
CA ALA A 219 -25.84 14.50 5.19
C ALA A 219 -24.79 13.72 4.37
N LEU A 220 -23.61 13.49 4.93
CA LEU A 220 -22.58 12.65 4.31
C LEU A 220 -23.02 11.18 4.24
N ARG A 221 -23.63 10.65 5.30
CA ARG A 221 -24.21 9.30 5.34
C ARG A 221 -25.35 9.15 4.35
N GLU A 222 -26.21 10.14 4.19
CA GLU A 222 -27.31 10.13 3.21
C GLU A 222 -26.80 10.19 1.76
N ARG A 223 -25.77 11.00 1.48
CA ARG A 223 -25.24 11.21 0.13
C ARG A 223 -24.31 10.09 -0.33
N GLU A 224 -23.44 9.62 0.55
CA GLU A 224 -22.34 8.71 0.20
C GLU A 224 -22.50 7.33 0.84
N GLY A 225 -23.41 7.17 1.81
CA GLY A 225 -23.60 5.93 2.56
C GLY A 225 -22.46 5.65 3.55
N GLY A 226 -22.66 4.63 4.39
CA GLY A 226 -21.58 3.81 4.96
C GLY A 226 -20.67 4.40 6.03
N HIS A 227 -20.64 5.72 6.27
CA HIS A 227 -19.80 6.31 7.32
C HIS A 227 -20.30 5.87 8.70
N ASP A 228 -19.60 4.89 9.28
CA ASP A 228 -20.00 4.15 10.49
C ASP A 228 -18.97 4.25 11.62
N ALA A 229 -17.85 4.94 11.40
CA ALA A 229 -16.84 5.19 12.42
C ALA A 229 -16.43 6.68 12.46
N VAL A 230 -16.34 7.21 13.68
CA VAL A 230 -15.68 8.49 14.00
C VAL A 230 -14.63 8.20 15.06
N CYS A 231 -13.37 8.46 14.75
CA CYS A 231 -12.24 8.18 15.65
C CYS A 231 -11.45 9.45 15.92
N PHE A 232 -11.38 9.86 17.18
CA PHE A 232 -10.46 10.91 17.62
C PHE A 232 -9.09 10.29 17.90
N LEU A 233 -8.01 10.95 17.47
CA LEU A 233 -6.67 10.38 17.64
C LEU A 233 -6.26 10.22 19.12
N ALA A 234 -6.85 11.02 20.02
CA ALA A 234 -6.60 10.96 21.46
C ALA A 234 -7.23 9.74 22.15
N ASP A 235 -8.30 9.15 21.60
CA ASP A 235 -9.14 8.14 22.28
C ASP A 235 -8.60 6.70 22.12
N ARG A 236 -7.37 6.53 21.61
CA ARG A 236 -6.76 5.22 21.31
C ARG A 236 -6.84 4.23 22.48
N ASP A 237 -6.56 4.70 23.70
CA ASP A 237 -6.47 3.82 24.87
C ASP A 237 -7.84 3.27 25.28
N GLU A 238 -8.93 3.96 24.94
CA GLU A 238 -10.31 3.50 25.17
C GLU A 238 -10.70 2.38 24.19
N GLU A 239 -10.10 2.34 23.00
CA GLU A 239 -10.34 1.31 21.98
C GLU A 239 -9.54 0.01 22.21
N GLY A 240 -8.62 -0.01 23.19
CA GLY A 240 -7.85 -1.22 23.56
C GLY A 240 -6.90 -1.74 22.48
N ILE A 241 -6.48 -0.88 21.55
CA ILE A 241 -5.64 -1.25 20.40
C ILE A 241 -4.16 -1.13 20.78
N GLU A 242 -3.47 -2.26 20.85
CA GLU A 242 -2.02 -2.27 21.06
C GLU A 242 -1.30 -1.77 19.80
N MET A 243 -0.60 -0.64 19.93
CA MET A 243 0.15 -0.01 18.83
C MET A 243 1.62 0.22 19.19
N PRO A 244 2.58 -0.17 18.32
CA PRO A 244 3.98 0.23 18.41
C PRO A 244 4.11 1.75 18.43
N PHE A 245 5.14 2.27 19.11
CA PHE A 245 5.33 3.72 19.27
C PHE A 245 5.31 4.49 17.95
N ASP A 246 6.01 3.99 16.91
CA ASP A 246 6.08 4.64 15.58
C ASP A 246 4.73 4.72 14.85
N ASP A 247 3.74 3.95 15.29
CA ASP A 247 2.39 4.00 14.75
C ASP A 247 1.48 4.97 15.53
N ARG A 248 1.92 5.48 16.68
CA ARG A 248 1.12 6.38 17.52
C ARG A 248 1.25 7.82 17.06
N TYR A 249 0.18 8.61 17.20
CA TYR A 249 0.18 10.00 16.75
C TYR A 249 1.25 10.83 17.45
N GLU A 250 1.62 10.48 18.68
CA GLU A 250 2.70 11.13 19.44
C GLU A 250 4.04 11.08 18.68
N ALA A 251 4.29 10.00 17.92
CA ALA A 251 5.50 9.84 17.12
C ALA A 251 5.43 10.63 15.80
N TRP A 252 4.32 10.52 15.05
CA TRP A 252 4.25 11.07 13.69
C TRP A 252 3.60 12.47 13.58
N LEU A 253 2.86 12.91 14.60
CA LEU A 253 2.37 14.28 14.79
C LEU A 253 3.18 15.06 15.83
N GLY A 254 4.41 14.66 16.15
CA GLY A 254 5.16 15.15 17.32
C GLY A 254 5.06 16.65 17.66
N GLY A 255 5.04 17.55 16.67
CA GLY A 255 4.84 19.00 16.89
C GLY A 255 3.48 19.43 17.44
N PHE A 256 2.44 18.60 17.28
CA PHE A 256 1.07 18.82 17.73
C PHE A 256 0.64 17.84 18.83
N ALA A 257 1.47 16.85 19.16
CA ALA A 257 1.09 15.79 20.09
C ALA A 257 0.71 16.32 21.48
N GLY A 258 1.43 17.34 21.97
CA GLY A 258 1.12 18.00 23.24
C GLY A 258 -0.22 18.73 23.22
N ASP A 259 -0.52 19.44 22.12
CA ASP A 259 -1.79 20.15 21.96
C ASP A 259 -2.97 19.18 21.90
N ILE A 260 -2.80 18.04 21.23
CA ILE A 260 -3.81 16.97 21.18
C ILE A 260 -4.04 16.37 22.58
N GLN A 261 -2.96 16.09 23.33
CA GLN A 261 -3.05 15.54 24.69
C GLN A 261 -3.71 16.50 25.68
N GLN A 262 -3.57 17.80 25.47
CA GLN A 262 -4.19 18.84 26.29
C GLN A 262 -5.60 19.21 25.81
N ALA A 263 -6.12 18.51 24.80
CA ALA A 263 -7.38 18.84 24.12
C ALA A 263 -7.43 20.27 23.57
N LEU A 264 -6.27 20.85 23.23
CA LEU A 264 -6.13 22.11 22.49
C LEU A 264 -6.34 21.90 20.98
N LEU A 265 -6.29 20.66 20.51
CA LEU A 265 -6.63 20.27 19.15
C LEU A 265 -7.27 18.90 19.16
N GLU A 266 -8.36 18.75 18.43
CA GLU A 266 -9.05 17.46 18.31
C GLU A 266 -9.11 17.02 16.86
N PRO A 267 -8.03 16.39 16.37
CA PRO A 267 -8.04 15.71 15.09
C PRO A 267 -8.84 14.41 15.19
N PHE A 268 -9.68 14.17 14.18
CA PHE A 268 -10.47 12.96 14.07
C PHE A 268 -10.57 12.47 12.63
N VAL A 269 -10.98 11.22 12.47
CA VAL A 269 -11.25 10.58 11.19
C VAL A 269 -12.72 10.20 11.14
N VAL A 270 -13.38 10.46 10.02
CA VAL A 270 -14.69 9.87 9.69
C VAL A 270 -14.46 8.84 8.60
N ALA A 271 -14.86 7.59 8.87
CA ALA A 271 -14.56 6.46 8.02
C ALA A 271 -15.78 5.58 7.75
N ASP A 272 -15.81 5.00 6.56
CA ASP A 272 -16.75 3.97 6.12
C ASP A 272 -16.03 2.62 6.07
N SER A 273 -16.41 1.72 6.96
CA SER A 273 -15.82 0.39 7.03
C SER A 273 -16.16 -0.50 5.82
N ASP A 274 -17.24 -0.23 5.06
CA ASP A 274 -17.50 -0.90 3.77
C ASP A 274 -16.46 -0.51 2.72
N HIS A 275 -16.01 0.75 2.70
CA HIS A 275 -14.93 1.17 1.81
C HIS A 275 -13.61 0.48 2.16
N PHE A 276 -13.33 0.30 3.46
CA PHE A 276 -12.20 -0.52 3.92
C PHE A 276 -12.33 -1.98 3.47
N VAL A 277 -13.51 -2.61 3.62
CA VAL A 277 -13.76 -3.98 3.14
C VAL A 277 -13.65 -4.07 1.61
N ARG A 278 -14.07 -3.05 0.86
CA ARG A 278 -13.88 -2.99 -0.60
C ARG A 278 -12.40 -2.97 -0.98
N ALA A 279 -11.59 -2.20 -0.27
CA ALA A 279 -10.13 -2.17 -0.46
C ALA A 279 -9.51 -3.54 -0.17
N LEU A 280 -9.90 -4.17 0.94
CA LEU A 280 -9.48 -5.53 1.31
C LEU A 280 -9.93 -6.57 0.27
N ALA A 281 -11.17 -6.49 -0.21
CA ALA A 281 -11.69 -7.42 -1.22
C ALA A 281 -10.98 -7.26 -2.56
N ALA A 282 -10.58 -6.05 -2.93
CA ALA A 282 -9.76 -5.82 -4.11
C ALA A 282 -8.39 -6.52 -3.99
N GLU A 283 -7.80 -6.52 -2.79
CA GLU A 283 -6.54 -7.21 -2.52
C GLU A 283 -6.72 -8.74 -2.48
N GLY A 284 -7.72 -9.23 -1.74
CA GLY A 284 -8.04 -10.66 -1.62
C GLY A 284 -8.33 -11.31 -2.97
N ARG A 285 -9.09 -10.65 -3.86
CA ARG A 285 -9.39 -11.18 -5.20
C ARG A 285 -8.14 -11.47 -6.01
N ARG A 286 -7.08 -10.65 -5.90
CA ARG A 286 -5.83 -10.89 -6.63
C ARG A 286 -5.09 -12.12 -6.14
N GLN A 287 -5.29 -12.48 -4.88
CA GLN A 287 -4.68 -13.66 -4.28
C GLN A 287 -5.54 -14.92 -4.42
N GLY A 288 -6.71 -14.80 -5.07
CA GLY A 288 -7.66 -15.90 -5.30
C GLY A 288 -8.70 -16.07 -4.18
N LEU A 289 -8.88 -15.05 -3.34
CA LEU A 289 -9.86 -15.05 -2.25
C LEU A 289 -11.10 -14.22 -2.61
N GLN A 290 -12.27 -14.75 -2.27
CA GLN A 290 -13.49 -13.97 -2.15
C GLN A 290 -13.56 -13.42 -0.72
N VAL A 291 -13.75 -12.10 -0.61
CA VAL A 291 -13.87 -11.39 0.67
C VAL A 291 -15.22 -10.68 0.69
N VAL A 292 -16.01 -10.90 1.75
CA VAL A 292 -17.34 -10.32 1.89
C VAL A 292 -17.55 -9.86 3.32
N ARG A 293 -18.13 -8.67 3.52
CA ARG A 293 -18.58 -8.24 4.85
C ARG A 293 -19.68 -9.19 5.33
N ASP A 294 -19.59 -9.59 6.59
CA ASP A 294 -20.67 -10.30 7.26
C ASP A 294 -21.59 -9.23 7.89
N SER A 295 -22.76 -9.02 7.28
CA SER A 295 -23.62 -7.85 7.53
C SER A 295 -24.50 -7.95 8.78
N ASN A 296 -24.34 -9.00 9.59
CA ASN A 296 -25.24 -9.32 10.70
C ASN A 296 -24.71 -8.88 12.07
N ASP A 297 -23.54 -8.24 12.11
CA ASP A 297 -22.85 -7.90 13.36
C ASP A 297 -22.53 -6.40 13.46
N GLU A 298 -22.62 -5.87 14.69
CA GLU A 298 -22.19 -4.51 15.03
C GLU A 298 -20.66 -4.35 14.90
N THR A 299 -19.93 -5.45 14.98
CA THR A 299 -18.47 -5.50 14.77
C THR A 299 -18.13 -5.84 13.32
N LEU A 300 -16.99 -5.34 12.84
CA LEU A 300 -16.52 -5.54 11.45
C LEU A 300 -16.03 -6.99 11.19
N PHE A 301 -16.97 -7.94 11.12
CA PHE A 301 -16.67 -9.30 10.68
C PHE A 301 -16.61 -9.40 9.16
N VAL A 302 -15.57 -10.08 8.68
CA VAL A 302 -15.33 -10.32 7.27
C VAL A 302 -15.10 -11.80 7.02
N ARG A 303 -15.77 -12.33 6.00
CA ARG A 303 -15.66 -13.72 5.58
C ARG A 303 -14.73 -13.84 4.38
N PHE A 304 -13.74 -14.72 4.50
CA PHE A 304 -12.74 -15.05 3.50
C PHE A 304 -13.01 -16.45 2.96
N ARG A 305 -13.14 -16.58 1.64
CA ARG A 305 -13.40 -17.86 0.96
C ARG A 305 -12.42 -18.09 -0.17
N GLY A 306 -11.92 -19.31 -0.29
CA GLY A 306 -11.06 -19.72 -1.40
C GLY A 306 -10.74 -21.21 -1.35
N GLY A 307 -10.96 -21.93 -2.45
CA GLY A 307 -10.82 -23.38 -2.44
C GLY A 307 -11.70 -24.03 -1.37
N ALA A 308 -11.08 -24.70 -0.40
CA ALA A 308 -11.78 -25.29 0.75
C ALA A 308 -11.77 -24.40 2.01
N LEU A 309 -11.08 -23.25 1.97
CA LEU A 309 -11.05 -22.28 3.06
C LEU A 309 -12.35 -21.48 3.10
N ASP A 310 -12.92 -21.38 4.30
CA ASP A 310 -14.06 -20.53 4.61
C ASP A 310 -13.94 -20.03 6.06
N LEU A 311 -13.38 -18.84 6.23
CA LEU A 311 -12.99 -18.28 7.52
C LEU A 311 -13.70 -16.95 7.79
N ARG A 312 -14.12 -16.73 9.04
CA ARG A 312 -14.72 -15.48 9.51
C ARG A 312 -13.78 -14.82 10.53
N LEU A 313 -13.38 -13.58 10.27
CA LEU A 313 -12.44 -12.81 11.11
C LEU A 313 -13.03 -11.45 11.49
N ASN A 314 -12.80 -11.02 12.73
CA ASN A 314 -13.08 -9.63 13.15
C ASN A 314 -11.92 -8.74 12.70
N LEU A 315 -12.19 -7.79 11.81
CA LEU A 315 -11.20 -6.84 11.30
C LEU A 315 -11.33 -5.44 11.91
N GLY A 316 -12.20 -5.25 12.89
CA GLY A 316 -12.29 -3.99 13.64
C GLY A 316 -10.93 -3.51 14.15
N PRO A 317 -10.12 -4.35 14.84
CA PRO A 317 -8.79 -3.95 15.30
C PRO A 317 -7.84 -3.49 14.19
N VAL A 318 -7.88 -4.11 13.01
CA VAL A 318 -7.05 -3.72 11.86
C VAL A 318 -7.52 -2.40 11.26
N PHE A 319 -8.84 -2.23 11.16
CA PHE A 319 -9.48 -1.01 10.67
C PHE A 319 -9.14 0.18 11.57
N PHE A 320 -9.42 0.10 12.87
CA PHE A 320 -9.12 1.18 13.80
C PHE A 320 -7.62 1.46 13.93
N ARG A 321 -6.78 0.43 13.97
CA ARG A 321 -5.31 0.61 13.92
C ARG A 321 -4.86 1.36 12.66
N THR A 322 -5.53 1.16 11.53
CA THR A 322 -5.26 1.91 10.29
C THR A 322 -5.57 3.40 10.44
N LEU A 323 -6.71 3.73 11.06
CA LEU A 323 -7.13 5.13 11.28
C LEU A 323 -6.17 5.84 12.24
N HIS A 324 -5.94 5.26 13.42
CA HIS A 324 -5.06 5.82 14.46
C HIS A 324 -3.61 5.96 14.01
N ALA A 325 -3.14 5.05 13.15
CA ALA A 325 -1.79 5.12 12.60
C ALA A 325 -1.63 6.17 11.49
N GLY A 326 -2.69 6.91 11.14
CA GLY A 326 -2.65 7.95 10.11
C GLY A 326 -2.40 7.38 8.71
N PHE A 327 -2.94 6.20 8.40
CA PHE A 327 -2.80 5.58 7.08
C PHE A 327 -4.12 5.56 6.30
N THR A 328 -4.00 5.62 4.96
CA THR A 328 -5.10 5.30 4.05
C THR A 328 -5.50 3.83 4.19
N PHE A 329 -6.70 3.44 3.74
CA PHE A 329 -7.15 2.03 3.87
C PHE A 329 -6.18 1.05 3.20
N HIS A 330 -5.70 1.38 2.00
CA HIS A 330 -4.76 0.52 1.27
C HIS A 330 -3.41 0.40 1.98
N ARG A 331 -2.89 1.50 2.53
CA ARG A 331 -1.61 1.48 3.26
C ARG A 331 -1.72 0.74 4.58
N GLY A 332 -2.78 0.96 5.34
CA GLY A 332 -3.03 0.26 6.60
C GLY A 332 -3.17 -1.24 6.39
N LEU A 333 -3.95 -1.67 5.38
CA LEU A 333 -4.05 -3.08 5.00
C LEU A 333 -2.69 -3.67 4.65
N ARG A 334 -1.87 -2.97 3.85
CA ARG A 334 -0.54 -3.44 3.49
C ARG A 334 0.38 -3.55 4.70
N ARG A 335 0.30 -2.59 5.63
CA ARG A 335 1.15 -2.50 6.82
C ARG A 335 0.77 -3.54 7.88
N PHE A 336 -0.53 -3.73 8.12
CA PHE A 336 -1.05 -4.47 9.28
C PHE A 336 -1.72 -5.80 8.95
N PHE A 337 -2.01 -6.09 7.68
CA PHE A 337 -2.78 -7.29 7.31
C PHE A 337 -2.28 -8.03 6.06
N ALA A 338 -1.25 -7.53 5.37
CA ALA A 338 -0.76 -8.16 4.13
C ALA A 338 -0.23 -9.58 4.36
N ARG A 339 0.42 -9.83 5.51
CA ARG A 339 0.99 -11.15 5.84
C ARG A 339 -0.11 -12.15 6.11
N GLU A 340 -1.10 -11.76 6.90
CA GLU A 340 -2.27 -12.53 7.25
C GLU A 340 -3.09 -12.85 5.99
N LEU A 341 -3.32 -11.86 5.12
CA LEU A 341 -4.00 -12.07 3.85
C LEU A 341 -3.25 -13.04 2.94
N ALA A 342 -1.92 -12.93 2.86
CA ALA A 342 -1.09 -13.89 2.12
C ALA A 342 -1.18 -15.30 2.70
N ALA A 343 -1.17 -15.44 4.02
CA ALA A 343 -1.35 -16.72 4.69
C ALA A 343 -2.72 -17.35 4.40
N LEU A 344 -3.79 -16.56 4.39
CA LEU A 344 -5.13 -17.02 3.99
C LEU A 344 -5.16 -17.49 2.54
N ALA A 345 -4.49 -16.77 1.64
CA ALA A 345 -4.42 -17.15 0.23
C ALA A 345 -3.63 -18.44 0.00
N GLU A 346 -2.52 -18.65 0.72
CA GLU A 346 -1.79 -19.91 0.66
C GLU A 346 -2.58 -21.07 1.32
N ALA A 347 -3.30 -20.81 2.42
CA ALA A 347 -4.18 -21.78 3.06
C ALA A 347 -5.30 -22.26 2.12
N ALA A 348 -5.88 -21.36 1.32
CA ALA A 348 -6.86 -21.69 0.30
C ALA A 348 -6.35 -22.67 -0.78
N ARG A 349 -5.03 -22.73 -1.00
CA ARG A 349 -4.37 -23.64 -1.96
C ARG A 349 -3.87 -24.94 -1.33
N LEU A 350 -3.94 -25.07 -0.01
CA LEU A 350 -3.33 -26.18 0.73
C LEU A 350 -3.99 -27.54 0.41
N VAL A 351 -5.32 -27.59 0.36
CA VAL A 351 -6.05 -28.85 0.19
C VAL A 351 -5.77 -29.54 -1.16
N PRO A 352 -5.78 -28.84 -2.31
CA PRO A 352 -5.29 -29.42 -3.57
C PRO A 352 -3.87 -29.98 -3.48
N ALA A 353 -2.94 -29.24 -2.87
CA ALA A 353 -1.55 -29.68 -2.72
C ALA A 353 -1.44 -30.95 -1.84
N LEU A 354 -2.18 -31.01 -0.74
CA LEU A 354 -2.22 -32.18 0.13
C LEU A 354 -2.77 -33.41 -0.60
N ARG A 355 -3.81 -33.26 -1.42
CA ARG A 355 -4.37 -34.36 -2.23
C ARG A 355 -3.38 -34.91 -3.25
N GLU A 356 -2.59 -34.03 -3.86
CA GLU A 356 -1.50 -34.42 -4.77
C GLU A 356 -0.39 -35.18 -4.02
N MET A 357 0.02 -34.68 -2.85
CA MET A 357 1.10 -35.25 -2.06
C MET A 357 0.73 -36.57 -1.37
N LEU A 358 -0.54 -36.75 -1.03
CA LEU A 358 -1.06 -37.86 -0.21
C LEU A 358 -2.16 -38.64 -0.94
N PRO A 359 -1.89 -39.27 -2.10
CA PRO A 359 -2.92 -39.88 -2.95
C PRO A 359 -3.64 -41.08 -2.32
N ARG A 360 -3.10 -41.64 -1.23
CA ARG A 360 -3.67 -42.75 -0.44
C ARG A 360 -4.35 -42.30 0.85
N HIS A 361 -4.65 -41.00 0.98
CA HIS A 361 -5.27 -40.47 2.19
C HIS A 361 -6.55 -39.73 1.81
N ALA A 362 -7.58 -39.89 2.63
CA ALA A 362 -8.76 -39.03 2.52
C ALA A 362 -8.50 -37.71 3.24
N ILE A 363 -8.82 -36.60 2.58
CA ILE A 363 -8.62 -35.25 3.11
C ILE A 363 -9.97 -34.55 3.23
N GLN A 364 -10.34 -34.22 4.47
CA GLN A 364 -11.57 -33.54 4.83
C GLN A 364 -11.27 -32.15 5.41
N VAL A 365 -12.22 -31.22 5.26
CA VAL A 365 -12.12 -29.89 5.84
C VAL A 365 -13.27 -29.65 6.79
N HIS A 366 -12.93 -29.29 8.03
CA HIS A 366 -13.87 -29.01 9.11
C HIS A 366 -13.90 -27.52 9.41
N ARG A 367 -15.12 -27.00 9.58
CA ARG A 367 -15.38 -25.59 9.93
C ARG A 367 -14.65 -24.59 9.02
N GLY A 368 -14.43 -24.97 7.75
CA GLY A 368 -13.76 -24.13 6.75
C GLY A 368 -12.30 -23.79 7.02
N GLN A 369 -11.66 -24.28 8.09
CA GLN A 369 -10.28 -23.89 8.45
C GLN A 369 -9.39 -25.05 8.89
N PHE A 370 -9.95 -26.17 9.33
CA PHE A 370 -9.18 -27.31 9.80
C PHE A 370 -9.13 -28.40 8.75
N VAL A 371 -7.93 -28.85 8.40
CA VAL A 371 -7.75 -30.00 7.51
C VAL A 371 -7.54 -31.26 8.34
N GLU A 372 -8.31 -32.29 8.04
CA GLU A 372 -8.19 -33.63 8.61
C GLU A 372 -7.69 -34.60 7.55
N VAL A 373 -6.65 -35.36 7.90
CA VAL A 373 -6.07 -36.40 7.04
C VAL A 373 -6.39 -37.77 7.65
N LEU A 374 -6.98 -38.65 6.84
CA LEU A 374 -7.35 -40.01 7.21
C LEU A 374 -6.58 -41.04 6.38
N ASP A 375 -6.24 -42.18 6.99
CA ASP A 375 -5.64 -43.33 6.28
C ASP A 375 -6.67 -44.07 5.40
N ASP A 376 -6.23 -45.10 4.68
CA ASP A 376 -7.08 -45.94 3.82
C ASP A 376 -8.20 -46.68 4.62
N ALA A 377 -8.03 -46.86 5.92
CA ALA A 377 -9.02 -47.47 6.82
C ALA A 377 -9.98 -46.43 7.44
N GLY A 378 -9.78 -45.14 7.17
CA GLY A 378 -10.58 -44.04 7.71
C GLY A 378 -10.14 -43.57 9.10
N HIS A 379 -8.99 -44.03 9.63
CA HIS A 379 -8.47 -43.55 10.89
C HIS A 379 -7.79 -42.20 10.71
N ARG A 380 -7.97 -41.32 11.70
CA ARG A 380 -7.37 -39.98 11.68
C ARG A 380 -5.87 -40.03 11.91
N CYS A 381 -5.10 -39.61 10.90
CA CYS A 381 -3.67 -39.38 11.00
C CYS A 381 -3.36 -38.02 11.63
N SER A 382 -4.08 -36.96 11.22
CA SER A 382 -3.87 -35.61 11.75
C SER A 382 -5.09 -34.72 11.61
N LEU A 383 -5.14 -33.66 12.43
CA LEU A 383 -6.07 -32.54 12.34
C LEU A 383 -5.27 -31.25 12.59
N ALA A 384 -5.24 -30.36 11.62
CA ALA A 384 -4.41 -29.16 11.69
C ALA A 384 -5.12 -27.92 11.14
N ASP A 385 -4.74 -26.75 11.65
CA ASP A 385 -5.20 -25.46 11.14
C ASP A 385 -4.50 -25.14 9.80
N MET A 386 -5.29 -24.90 8.75
CA MET A 386 -4.76 -24.64 7.41
C MET A 386 -3.93 -23.36 7.34
N VAL A 387 -4.29 -22.31 8.08
CA VAL A 387 -3.55 -21.05 8.12
C VAL A 387 -2.22 -21.26 8.82
N ARG A 388 -2.20 -22.00 9.94
CA ARG A 388 -0.95 -22.36 10.61
C ARG A 388 -0.03 -23.18 9.71
N LEU A 389 -0.58 -24.16 8.98
CA LEU A 389 0.23 -24.94 8.02
C LEU A 389 0.79 -24.05 6.90
N ALA A 390 -0.04 -23.17 6.32
CA ALA A 390 0.36 -22.27 5.24
C ALA A 390 1.41 -21.24 5.65
N THR A 391 1.37 -20.77 6.91
CA THR A 391 2.43 -19.90 7.46
C THR A 391 3.74 -20.63 7.75
N THR A 392 3.67 -21.94 8.03
CA THR A 392 4.84 -22.74 8.40
C THR A 392 5.54 -23.35 7.20
N TYR A 393 4.81 -23.75 6.16
CA TYR A 393 5.32 -24.52 5.04
C TYR A 393 4.99 -23.86 3.69
N ASP A 394 6.01 -23.58 2.88
CA ASP A 394 5.83 -23.12 1.50
C ASP A 394 5.64 -24.30 0.54
N VAL A 395 4.38 -24.58 0.20
CA VAL A 395 3.99 -25.68 -0.71
C VAL A 395 4.49 -25.54 -2.15
N ARG A 396 5.09 -24.39 -2.51
CA ARG A 396 5.72 -24.15 -3.81
C ARG A 396 7.15 -24.67 -3.87
N THR A 397 7.71 -25.08 -2.74
CA THR A 397 9.08 -25.59 -2.63
C THR A 397 9.08 -27.06 -2.22
N ASP A 398 10.06 -27.82 -2.71
CA ASP A 398 10.19 -29.25 -2.36
C ASP A 398 10.40 -29.45 -0.86
N ALA A 399 11.21 -28.57 -0.23
CA ALA A 399 11.46 -28.59 1.21
C ALA A 399 10.18 -28.32 2.01
N GLY A 400 9.39 -27.32 1.61
CA GLY A 400 8.11 -27.02 2.25
C GLY A 400 7.09 -28.14 2.08
N ARG A 401 7.02 -28.76 0.90
CA ARG A 401 6.19 -29.97 0.66
C ARG A 401 6.63 -31.13 1.54
N ALA A 402 7.92 -31.42 1.63
CA ALA A 402 8.44 -32.49 2.49
C ALA A 402 8.12 -32.24 3.97
N GLY A 403 8.35 -31.01 4.45
CA GLY A 403 8.03 -30.60 5.82
C GLY A 403 6.53 -30.70 6.14
N LEU A 404 5.68 -30.21 5.24
CA LEU A 404 4.22 -30.30 5.37
C LEU A 404 3.78 -31.76 5.47
N ARG A 405 4.30 -32.64 4.60
CA ARG A 405 3.97 -34.07 4.61
C ARG A 405 4.29 -34.71 5.96
N SER A 406 5.49 -34.48 6.49
CA SER A 406 5.90 -35.01 7.80
C SER A 406 5.05 -34.46 8.95
N ALA A 407 4.52 -33.24 8.82
CA ALA A 407 3.68 -32.63 9.83
C ALA A 407 2.26 -33.22 9.89
N VAL A 408 1.71 -33.61 8.73
CA VAL A 408 0.34 -34.15 8.63
C VAL A 408 0.28 -35.68 8.64
N ILE A 409 1.40 -36.36 8.38
CA ILE A 409 1.58 -37.80 8.55
C ILE A 409 2.87 -37.98 9.37
N PRO A 410 2.79 -37.97 10.70
CA PRO A 410 3.92 -38.36 11.53
C PRO A 410 4.32 -39.83 11.24
N PRO A 411 5.61 -40.16 11.38
CA PRO A 411 6.17 -41.45 10.99
C PRO A 411 5.59 -42.66 11.72
#